data_AF-A0A2V8M859-F1
#
_entry.id   AF-A0A2V8M859-F1
#
_cell.length_a   1.000
_cell.length_b   1.000
_cell.length_c   1.000
_cell.angle_alpha   90.00
_cell.angle_beta   90.00
_cell.angle_gamma   90.00
#
_symmetry.space_group_name_H-M   'P 1'
#
loop_
_entity.id
_entity.type
_entity.pdbx_description
1 polymer ?
#
loop_
_entity_poly.entity_id
_entity_poly.type
_entity_poly.pdbx_seq_one_letter_code
_entity_poly.pdbx_strand_id
1 'polypeptide(L)' 'FGRGIAWLDVGAHEALLAASNFVQAIEERQGLKIACPEEVAYRMGYIGPDQLVRLVEALGKSTYARYLRRLLEEKG' A
#
# COMPACT_ATOMS: atom_id res chain seq x y z
N PHE A 1 -5.65 17.46 -14.37
CA PHE A 1 -6.32 16.66 -13.33
C PHE A 1 -7.82 16.93 -13.35
N GLY A 2 -8.66 15.90 -13.33
CA GLY A 2 -10.12 16.01 -13.29
C GLY A 2 -10.67 15.86 -11.87
N ARG A 3 -11.98 16.06 -11.70
CA ARG A 3 -12.66 15.80 -10.43
C ARG A 3 -12.48 14.33 -10.02
N GLY A 4 -12.22 14.09 -8.72
CA GLY A 4 -12.00 12.74 -8.17
C GLY A 4 -10.52 12.34 -8.03
N ILE A 5 -9.58 13.14 -8.53
CA ILE A 5 -8.14 12.93 -8.32
C ILE A 5 -7.64 13.86 -7.23
N ALA A 6 -6.90 13.32 -6.26
CA ALA A 6 -6.15 14.10 -5.28
C ALA A 6 -4.69 14.22 -5.72
N TRP A 7 -4.17 15.44 -5.77
CA TRP A 7 -2.75 15.72 -5.90
C TRP A 7 -2.29 16.45 -4.65
N LEU A 8 -1.31 15.87 -3.96
CA LEU A 8 -0.85 16.31 -2.65
C LEU A 8 0.66 16.55 -2.74
N ASP A 9 1.11 17.66 -2.17
CA ASP A 9 2.52 17.99 -1.98
C ASP A 9 2.81 18.05 -0.47
N VAL A 10 3.99 17.64 -0.07
CA VAL A 10 4.44 17.52 1.33
C VAL A 10 5.52 18.56 1.69
N GLY A 11 5.58 19.67 0.94
CA GLY A 11 6.59 20.73 1.08
C GLY A 11 6.51 21.57 2.36
N ALA A 12 5.44 21.46 3.16
CA ALA A 12 5.27 22.13 4.45
C ALA A 12 4.75 21.16 5.51
N HIS A 13 4.93 21.48 6.81
CA HIS A 13 4.51 20.61 7.92
C HIS A 13 3.01 20.32 7.89
N GLU A 14 2.19 21.34 7.67
CA GLU A 14 0.73 21.23 7.59
C GLU A 14 0.31 20.41 6.36
N ALA A 15 1.02 20.59 5.24
CA ALA A 15 0.75 19.86 4.00
C ALA A 15 1.10 18.37 4.14
N LEU A 16 2.21 18.04 4.80
CA LEU A 16 2.59 16.67 5.14
C LEU A 16 1.56 16.00 6.06
N LEU A 17 1.07 16.72 7.08
CA LEU A 17 0.04 16.20 7.99
C LEU A 17 -1.26 15.93 7.23
N ALA A 18 -1.69 16.87 6.38
CA ALA A 18 -2.89 16.70 5.56
C ALA A 18 -2.76 15.50 4.60
N ALA A 19 -1.60 15.34 3.97
CA ALA A 19 -1.35 14.20 3.08
C ALA A 19 -1.36 12.86 3.84
N SER A 20 -0.74 12.82 5.02
CA SER A 20 -0.71 11.62 5.88
C SER A 20 -2.13 11.22 6.31
N ASN A 21 -2.93 12.18 6.75
CA ASN A 21 -4.31 11.95 7.16
C ASN A 21 -5.18 11.49 5.98
N PHE A 22 -4.96 12.05 4.78
CA PHE A 22 -5.67 11.63 3.58
C PHE A 22 -5.38 10.16 3.24
N VAL A 23 -4.10 9.77 3.21
CA VAL A 23 -3.70 8.38 2.96
C VAL A 23 -4.31 7.44 3.99
N GLN A 24 -4.17 7.76 5.28
CA GLN A 24 -4.73 6.95 6.36
C GLN A 24 -6.24 6.72 6.18
N ALA A 25 -7.02 7.78 5.97
CA ALA A 25 -8.47 7.67 5.85
C ALA A 25 -8.91 6.81 4.67
N ILE A 26 -8.19 6.89 3.54
CA ILE A 26 -8.49 6.06 2.36
C ILE A 26 -8.13 4.59 2.63
N GLU A 27 -6.94 4.32 3.17
CA GLU A 27 -6.51 2.96 3.46
C GLU A 27 -7.42 2.24 4.47
N GLU A 28 -7.82 2.94 5.54
CA GLU A 28 -8.72 2.39 6.57
C GLU A 28 -10.10 2.03 5.99
N ARG A 29 -10.62 2.84 5.06
CA ARG A 29 -11.95 2.64 4.49
C ARG A 29 -11.98 1.62 3.37
N GLN A 30 -10.93 1.54 2.56
CA GLN A 30 -10.85 0.62 1.42
C GLN A 30 -10.20 -0.73 1.79
N GLY A 31 -9.43 -0.77 2.88
CA GLY A 31 -8.65 -1.95 3.26
C GLY A 31 -7.49 -2.25 2.30
N LEU A 32 -7.09 -1.26 1.49
CA LEU A 32 -5.99 -1.32 0.52
C LEU A 32 -4.86 -0.40 0.95
N LYS A 33 -3.65 -0.66 0.45
CA LYS A 33 -2.48 0.20 0.70
C LYS A 33 -2.17 1.08 -0.51
N ILE A 34 -2.01 2.39 -0.28
CA ILE A 34 -1.62 3.33 -1.33
C ILE A 34 -0.11 3.22 -1.54
N ALA A 35 0.31 3.20 -2.80
CA ALA A 35 1.73 3.18 -3.20
C ALA A 35 2.54 2.02 -2.58
N CYS A 36 1.95 0.82 -2.53
CA CYS A 36 2.65 -0.42 -2.14
C CYS A 36 3.42 -1.03 -3.33
N PRO A 37 4.77 -0.94 -3.38
CA PRO A 37 5.52 -1.42 -4.54
C PRO A 37 5.47 -2.94 -4.71
N GLU A 38 5.43 -3.70 -3.61
CA GLU A 38 5.38 -5.16 -3.61
C GLU A 38 4.08 -5.66 -4.24
N GLU A 39 2.95 -5.03 -3.91
CA GLU A 39 1.66 -5.34 -4.53
C GLU A 39 1.69 -5.04 -6.03
N VAL A 40 2.18 -3.86 -6.42
CA VAL A 40 2.26 -3.48 -7.84
C VAL A 40 3.15 -4.48 -8.58
N ALA A 41 4.34 -4.78 -8.07
CA ALA A 41 5.27 -5.75 -8.67
C ALA A 41 4.66 -7.16 -8.77
N TYR A 42 3.95 -7.61 -7.74
CA TYR A 42 3.29 -8.92 -7.72
C TYR A 42 2.10 -9.00 -8.69
N ARG A 43 1.29 -7.94 -8.79
CA ARG A 43 0.17 -7.87 -9.74
C ARG A 43 0.66 -7.76 -11.19
N MET A 44 1.75 -7.04 -11.44
CA MET A 44 2.38 -6.93 -12.75
C MET A 44 3.22 -8.16 -13.14
N GLY A 45 3.42 -9.12 -12.23
CA GLY A 45 4.19 -10.34 -12.50
C GLY A 45 5.70 -10.15 -12.50
N TYR A 46 6.20 -9.03 -11.96
CA TYR A 46 7.64 -8.80 -11.78
C TYR A 46 8.22 -9.64 -10.64
N ILE A 47 7.38 -10.04 -9.68
CA ILE A 47 7.73 -11.01 -8.64
C ILE A 47 6.67 -12.11 -8.54
N GLY A 48 7.10 -13.32 -8.23
CA GLY A 48 6.23 -14.47 -7.97
C GLY A 48 5.77 -14.58 -6.50
N PRO A 49 4.86 -15.52 -6.19
CA PRO A 49 4.36 -15.73 -4.84
C PRO A 49 5.46 -15.99 -3.80
N ASP A 50 6.46 -16.82 -4.14
CA ASP A 50 7.57 -17.12 -3.23
C ASP A 50 8.44 -15.90 -2.90
N GLN A 51 8.59 -14.97 -3.85
CA GLN A 51 9.30 -13.72 -3.61
C GLN A 51 8.49 -12.81 -2.68
N LEU A 52 7.17 -12.73 -2.89
CA LEU A 52 6.30 -11.95 -2.02
C LEU A 52 6.25 -12.51 -0.59
N VAL A 53 6.21 -13.84 -0.43
CA VAL A 53 6.30 -14.51 0.89
C VAL A 53 7.57 -14.10 1.64
N ARG A 54 8.73 -14.13 0.97
CA ARG A 54 9.99 -13.72 1.60
C ARG A 54 9.98 -12.26 2.08
N LEU A 55 9.40 -11.36 1.29
CA LEU A 55 9.26 -9.95 1.67
C LEU A 55 8.34 -9.79 2.89
N VAL A 56 7.21 -10.50 2.89
CA VAL A 56 6.25 -10.54 4.00
C VAL A 56 6.89 -11.03 5.29
N GLU A 57 7.70 -12.09 5.22
CA GLU A 57 8.38 -12.67 6.39
C GLU A 57 9.37 -11.69 7.01
N ALA A 58 10.13 -10.96 6.18
CA ALA A 58 11.07 -9.94 6.63
C ALA A 58 10.38 -8.78 7.38
N LEU A 59 9.11 -8.50 7.08
CA LEU A 59 8.31 -7.44 7.70
C LEU A 59 7.65 -7.84 9.04
N GLY A 60 7.77 -9.10 9.45
CA GLY A 60 7.33 -9.59 10.76
C GLY A 60 5.82 -9.46 11.01
N LYS A 61 5.45 -8.76 12.10
CA LYS A 61 4.06 -8.67 12.61
C LYS A 61 3.38 -7.32 12.34
N SER A 62 3.84 -6.57 11.34
CA SER A 62 3.24 -5.27 11.01
C SER A 62 1.86 -5.40 10.34
N THR A 63 1.07 -4.33 10.40
CA THR A 63 -0.19 -4.22 9.64
C THR A 63 0.06 -4.29 8.13
N TYR A 64 1.22 -3.79 7.68
CA TYR A 64 1.67 -3.90 6.30
C TYR A 64 1.97 -5.34 5.88
N ALA A 65 2.69 -6.11 6.72
CA ALA A 65 2.92 -7.54 6.47
C ALA A 65 1.60 -8.31 6.38
N ARG A 66 0.63 -7.98 7.25
CA ARG A 66 -0.71 -8.58 7.22
C ARG A 66 -1.45 -8.28 5.90
N TYR A 67 -1.35 -7.05 5.40
CA TYR A 67 -1.90 -6.68 4.10
C TYR A 67 -1.31 -7.51 2.97
N LEU A 68 0.03 -7.60 2.90
CA LEU A 68 0.71 -8.38 1.87
C LEU A 68 0.41 -9.89 1.94
N ARG A 69 0.19 -10.44 3.14
CA ARG A 69 -0.29 -11.84 3.29
C ARG A 69 -1.65 -12.05 2.64
N ARG A 70 -2.57 -11.12 2.85
CA ARG A 70 -3.92 -11.20 2.25
C ARG A 70 -3.86 -11.25 0.72
N LEU A 71 -2.92 -10.53 0.09
CA LEU A 71 -2.74 -10.58 -1.36
C LEU A 71 -2.34 -11.97 -1.90
N LEU A 72 -1.66 -12.79 -1.09
CA LEU A 72 -1.34 -14.17 -1.43
C LEU A 72 -2.57 -15.07 -1.35
N GLU A 73 -3.51 -14.77 -0.45
CA GLU A 73 -4.76 -15.52 -0.24
C GLU A 73 -5.83 -15.18 -1.29
N GLU A 74 -5.87 -13.95 -1.79
CA GLU A 74 -6.86 -13.48 -2.78
C GLU A 74 -6.65 -14.02 -4.21
N LYS A 75 -5.47 -14.58 -4.52
CA LYS A 75 -5.10 -15.06 -5.86
C LYS A 75 -5.29 -16.58 -6.06
N GLY A 76 -6.21 -17.18 -5.29
CA GLY A 76 -6.67 -18.56 -5.42
C GLY A 76 -7.87 -18.71 -6.35
#